data_AF-A0A955DSJ6-F1
#
_entry.id   AF-A0A955DSJ6-F1
#
_cell.length_a   1.000
_cell.length_b   1.000
_cell.length_c   1.000
_cell.angle_alpha   90.00
_cell.angle_beta   90.00
_cell.angle_gamma   90.00
#
_symmetry.space_group_name_H-M   'P 1'
#
loop_
_entity.id
_entity.type
_entity.pdbx_description
1 polymer ?
#
loop_
_entity_poly.entity_id
_entity_poly.type
_entity_poly.pdbx_seq_one_letter_code
_entity_poly.pdbx_strand_id
1 'polypeptide(L)'
;MTWKRIIWPIWSLVPVVALAIHFGPGQLAMTEARARRAFEQALELEVVAQAAQDEAHALHLAWLDARREAVESAEPASAQRAREAADDADRAYARASAAWLDASTQFAEAQDQWKDLDDTQTTLARIARNRTLIRAGEITSGVRDLEAWLAEAIDRGDGETDLARQARTEIASGYYFGARLMRQAGKPTEEWMTVASLARQNFRYLAEGTTGEAREALDDAQKNLELALDLEHASDEVQWKPRPRNSPQKGNTEGLDGQDGRGKTRRPPRRRGDARGAGGVGDIPPGW
;
A
#
# COMPACT_ATOMS: atom_id res chain seq x y z
N MET A 1 -47.30 -46.84 -18.05
CA MET A 1 -46.94 -45.92 -16.95
C MET A 1 -47.25 -44.51 -17.42
N THR A 2 -48.23 -43.84 -16.82
CA THR A 2 -48.84 -42.62 -17.39
C THR A 2 -47.94 -41.40 -17.18
N TRP A 3 -47.46 -40.81 -18.27
CA TRP A 3 -46.57 -39.64 -18.35
C TRP A 3 -47.02 -38.46 -17.46
N LYS A 4 -48.33 -38.30 -17.26
CA LYS A 4 -48.94 -37.31 -16.35
C LYS A 4 -48.52 -37.45 -14.89
N ARG A 5 -48.19 -38.66 -14.42
CA ARG A 5 -47.76 -38.91 -13.02
C ARG A 5 -46.31 -38.46 -12.74
N ILE A 6 -45.51 -38.21 -13.78
CA ILE A 6 -44.10 -37.82 -13.66
C ILE A 6 -43.91 -36.33 -13.96
N ILE A 7 -44.69 -35.75 -14.89
CA ILE A 7 -44.58 -34.32 -15.24
C ILE A 7 -44.95 -33.41 -14.08
N TRP A 8 -46.04 -33.71 -13.38
CA TRP A 8 -46.52 -32.86 -12.27
C TRP A 8 -45.52 -32.72 -11.11
N PRO A 9 -44.90 -33.81 -10.59
CA PRO A 9 -43.91 -33.67 -9.54
C PRO A 9 -42.66 -32.92 -10.02
N ILE A 10 -42.19 -33.15 -11.25
CA ILE A 10 -41.05 -32.41 -11.82
C ILE A 10 -41.37 -30.92 -11.92
N TRP A 11 -42.56 -30.57 -12.41
CA TRP A 11 -42.97 -29.16 -12.54
C TRP A 11 -43.12 -28.48 -11.17
N SER A 12 -43.62 -29.19 -10.16
CA SER A 12 -43.71 -28.68 -8.79
C SER A 12 -42.36 -28.50 -8.09
N LEU A 13 -41.30 -29.17 -8.56
CA LEU A 13 -39.94 -29.02 -8.03
C LEU A 13 -39.23 -27.80 -8.62
N VAL A 14 -39.63 -27.29 -9.79
CA VAL A 14 -38.98 -26.14 -10.44
C VAL A 14 -38.98 -24.89 -9.53
N PRO A 15 -40.08 -24.47 -8.89
CA PRO A 15 -40.07 -23.32 -7.97
C PRO A 15 -39.17 -23.54 -6.75
N VAL A 16 -39.12 -24.77 -6.23
CA VAL A 16 -38.29 -25.12 -5.06
C VAL A 16 -36.81 -25.05 -5.42
N VAL A 17 -36.42 -25.59 -6.58
CA VAL A 17 -35.06 -25.50 -7.10
C VAL A 17 -34.69 -24.04 -7.42
N ALA A 18 -35.59 -23.27 -8.03
CA ALA A 18 -35.37 -21.86 -8.31
C ALA A 18 -35.17 -21.03 -7.02
N LEU A 19 -35.98 -21.27 -5.99
CA LEU A 19 -35.82 -20.63 -4.68
C LEU A 19 -34.51 -21.07 -4.00
N ALA A 20 -34.19 -22.37 -4.04
CA ALA A 20 -32.95 -22.88 -3.48
C ALA A 20 -31.71 -22.28 -4.16
N ILE A 21 -31.74 -22.13 -5.49
CA ILE A 21 -30.70 -21.44 -6.25
C ILE A 21 -30.66 -19.96 -5.89
N HIS A 22 -31.81 -19.29 -5.87
CA HIS A 22 -31.88 -17.85 -5.63
C HIS A 22 -31.37 -17.46 -4.23
N PHE A 23 -31.71 -18.23 -3.19
CA PHE A 23 -31.34 -17.94 -1.80
C PHE A 23 -30.01 -18.57 -1.36
N GLY A 24 -29.41 -19.46 -2.16
CA GLY A 24 -28.10 -20.05 -1.88
C GLY A 24 -27.04 -19.58 -2.88
N PRO A 25 -26.74 -20.36 -3.94
CA PRO A 25 -25.65 -20.07 -4.87
C PRO A 25 -25.84 -18.78 -5.67
N GLY A 26 -27.08 -18.35 -5.92
CA GLY A 26 -27.39 -17.12 -6.65
C GLY A 26 -26.99 -15.86 -5.87
N GLN A 27 -27.27 -15.79 -4.57
CA GLN A 27 -26.81 -14.67 -3.74
C GLN A 27 -25.28 -14.63 -3.67
N LEU A 28 -24.63 -15.79 -3.47
CA LEU A 28 -23.17 -15.90 -3.38
C LEU A 28 -22.49 -15.43 -4.68
N ALA A 29 -23.01 -15.85 -5.85
CA ALA A 29 -22.49 -15.40 -7.13
C ALA A 29 -22.68 -13.88 -7.33
N MET A 30 -23.80 -13.32 -6.86
CA MET A 30 -24.06 -11.88 -6.94
C MET A 30 -23.18 -11.06 -5.99
N THR A 31 -22.86 -11.57 -4.80
CA THR A 31 -21.93 -10.91 -3.88
C THR A 31 -20.51 -10.98 -4.41
N GLU A 32 -20.08 -12.13 -4.92
CA GLU A 32 -18.77 -12.28 -5.54
C GLU A 32 -18.59 -11.36 -6.76
N ALA A 33 -19.61 -11.28 -7.63
CA ALA A 33 -19.57 -10.39 -8.79
C ALA A 33 -19.52 -8.91 -8.39
N ARG A 34 -20.20 -8.52 -7.30
CA ARG A 34 -20.10 -7.15 -6.76
C ARG A 34 -18.71 -6.87 -6.21
N ALA A 35 -18.13 -7.82 -5.48
CA ALA A 35 -16.82 -7.66 -4.87
C ALA A 35 -15.72 -7.50 -5.92
N ARG A 36 -15.77 -8.33 -6.98
CA ARG A 36 -14.88 -8.21 -8.14
C ARG A 36 -14.99 -6.85 -8.83
N ARG A 37 -16.23 -6.39 -9.10
CA ARG A 37 -16.44 -5.06 -9.70
C ARG A 37 -15.93 -3.94 -8.81
N ALA A 38 -16.14 -4.05 -7.49
CA ALA A 38 -15.65 -3.06 -6.56
C ALA A 38 -14.11 -3.00 -6.59
N PHE A 39 -13.44 -4.16 -6.62
CA PHE A 39 -11.99 -4.23 -6.72
C PHE A 39 -11.47 -3.69 -8.06
N GLU A 40 -12.11 -4.03 -9.19
CA GLU A 40 -11.76 -3.50 -10.51
C GLU A 40 -11.87 -1.97 -10.55
N GLN A 41 -12.95 -1.40 -9.99
CA GLN A 41 -13.11 0.05 -9.86
C GLN A 41 -12.03 0.68 -8.96
N ALA A 42 -11.62 -0.01 -7.89
CA ALA A 42 -10.54 0.46 -7.03
C ALA A 42 -9.19 0.51 -7.78
N LEU A 43 -8.92 -0.48 -8.64
CA LEU A 43 -7.73 -0.49 -9.51
C LEU A 43 -7.76 0.68 -10.52
N GLU A 44 -8.93 0.98 -11.11
CA GLU A 44 -9.08 2.14 -12.00
C GLU A 44 -8.81 3.46 -11.26
N LEU A 45 -9.34 3.60 -10.05
CA LEU A 45 -9.08 4.77 -9.19
C LEU A 45 -7.61 4.87 -8.77
N GLU A 46 -6.93 3.74 -8.52
CA GLU A 46 -5.50 3.71 -8.23
C GLU A 46 -4.68 4.22 -9.42
N VAL A 47 -5.05 3.89 -10.66
CA VAL A 47 -4.39 4.46 -11.86
C VAL A 47 -4.56 5.97 -11.92
N VAL A 48 -5.76 6.49 -11.62
CA VAL A 48 -6.02 7.94 -11.56
C VAL A 48 -5.21 8.60 -10.45
N ALA A 49 -5.15 7.98 -9.26
CA ALA A 49 -4.38 8.47 -8.14
C ALA A 49 -2.87 8.50 -8.44
N GLN A 50 -2.36 7.48 -9.12
CA GLN A 50 -0.97 7.44 -9.57
C GLN A 50 -0.67 8.56 -10.57
N ALA A 51 -1.55 8.80 -11.55
CA ALA A 51 -1.37 9.90 -12.49
C ALA A 51 -1.36 11.28 -11.79
N ALA A 52 -2.26 11.48 -10.83
CA ALA A 52 -2.27 12.70 -10.01
C ALA A 52 -1.01 12.85 -9.14
N GLN A 53 -0.50 11.74 -8.60
CA GLN A 53 0.75 11.70 -7.83
C GLN A 53 1.96 12.04 -8.72
N ASP A 54 1.99 11.56 -9.96
CA ASP A 54 3.04 11.84 -10.92
C ASP A 54 3.05 13.31 -11.33
N GLU A 55 1.88 13.91 -11.56
CA GLU A 55 1.73 15.35 -11.78
C GLU A 55 2.24 16.15 -10.58
N ALA A 56 1.86 15.75 -9.36
CA ALA A 56 2.31 16.39 -8.13
C ALA A 56 3.84 16.31 -7.97
N HIS A 57 4.44 15.17 -8.29
CA HIS A 57 5.89 14.98 -8.27
C HIS A 57 6.60 15.85 -9.32
N ALA A 58 6.08 15.94 -10.54
CA ALA A 58 6.63 16.82 -11.57
C ALA A 58 6.60 18.29 -11.13
N LEU A 59 5.49 18.75 -10.55
CA LEU A 59 5.38 20.10 -10.00
C LEU A 59 6.31 20.32 -8.81
N HIS A 60 6.54 19.31 -7.98
CA HIS A 60 7.52 19.37 -6.91
C HIS A 60 8.96 19.57 -7.43
N LEU A 61 9.33 18.88 -8.52
CA LEU A 61 10.63 19.10 -9.15
C LEU A 61 10.75 20.52 -9.73
N ALA A 62 9.71 21.00 -10.40
CA ALA A 62 9.66 22.37 -10.92
C ALA A 62 9.79 23.42 -9.80
N TRP A 63 9.15 23.17 -8.65
CA TRP A 63 9.32 23.99 -7.45
C TRP A 63 10.77 24.02 -6.94
N LEU A 64 11.45 22.87 -6.88
CA LEU A 64 12.85 22.82 -6.46
C LEU A 64 13.77 23.62 -7.40
N ASP A 65 13.54 23.54 -8.71
CA ASP A 65 14.31 24.31 -9.68
C ASP A 65 14.00 25.81 -9.59
N ALA A 66 12.73 26.20 -9.45
CA ALA A 66 12.35 27.61 -9.24
C ALA A 66 12.94 28.17 -7.93
N ARG A 67 13.01 27.35 -6.88
CA ARG A 67 13.64 27.72 -5.61
C ARG A 67 15.16 27.91 -5.77
N ARG A 68 15.83 27.05 -6.53
CA ARG A 68 17.26 27.19 -6.83
C ARG A 68 17.52 28.50 -7.58
N GLU A 69 16.74 28.78 -8.62
CA GLU A 69 16.84 30.01 -9.40
C GLU A 69 16.57 31.27 -8.54
N ALA A 70 15.60 31.22 -7.63
CA ALA A 70 15.31 32.32 -6.72
C ALA A 70 16.48 32.65 -5.79
N VAL A 71 17.18 31.62 -5.30
CA VAL A 71 18.39 31.78 -4.48
C VAL A 71 19.54 32.36 -5.30
N GLU A 72 19.74 31.89 -6.53
CA GLU A 72 20.85 32.32 -7.40
C GLU A 72 20.68 33.75 -7.94
N SER A 73 19.49 34.09 -8.41
CA SER A 73 19.21 35.40 -9.01
C SER A 73 19.01 36.53 -8.00
N ALA A 74 18.58 36.20 -6.77
CA ALA A 74 18.20 37.14 -5.73
C ALA A 74 17.15 38.19 -6.17
N GLU A 75 16.40 37.92 -7.24
CA GLU A 75 15.38 38.84 -7.75
C GLU A 75 14.01 38.63 -7.07
N PRO A 76 13.24 39.71 -6.82
CA PRO A 76 11.89 39.56 -6.26
C PRO A 76 10.96 38.71 -7.15
N ALA A 77 11.13 38.77 -8.48
CA ALA A 77 10.30 38.04 -9.42
C ALA A 77 10.56 36.53 -9.40
N SER A 78 11.81 36.09 -9.22
CA SER A 78 12.14 34.65 -9.10
C SER A 78 11.69 34.09 -7.74
N ALA A 79 11.80 34.89 -6.67
CA ALA A 79 11.22 34.53 -5.37
C ALA A 79 9.70 34.36 -5.43
N GLN A 80 8.99 35.21 -6.18
CA GLN A 80 7.55 35.09 -6.39
C GLN A 80 7.20 33.82 -7.18
N ARG A 81 7.90 33.52 -8.29
CA ARG A 81 7.73 32.29 -9.06
C ARG A 81 7.94 31.03 -8.21
N ALA A 82 8.94 31.03 -7.33
CA ALA A 82 9.18 29.91 -6.43
C ALA A 82 8.05 29.69 -5.42
N ARG A 83 7.36 30.75 -4.97
CA ARG A 83 6.17 30.64 -4.10
C ARG A 83 4.98 30.09 -4.85
N GLU A 84 4.71 30.59 -6.05
CA GLU A 84 3.62 30.11 -6.91
C GLU A 84 3.79 28.62 -7.25
N ALA A 85 5.00 28.21 -7.62
CA ALA A 85 5.33 26.80 -7.87
C ALA A 85 5.17 25.93 -6.61
N ALA A 86 5.45 26.47 -5.43
CA ALA A 86 5.20 25.76 -4.16
C ALA A 86 3.71 25.53 -3.96
N ASP A 87 2.89 26.57 -4.15
CA ASP A 87 1.44 26.50 -4.00
C ASP A 87 0.80 25.55 -5.03
N ASP A 88 1.31 25.51 -6.25
CA ASP A 88 0.90 24.55 -7.29
C ASP A 88 1.22 23.11 -6.89
N ALA A 89 2.44 22.85 -6.41
CA ALA A 89 2.83 21.53 -5.92
C ALA A 89 1.96 21.10 -4.71
N ASP A 90 1.71 22.00 -3.75
CA ASP A 90 0.84 21.76 -2.60
C ASP A 90 -0.58 21.36 -3.02
N ARG A 91 -1.18 22.10 -3.97
CA ARG A 91 -2.50 21.76 -4.52
C ARG A 91 -2.51 20.43 -5.27
N ALA A 92 -1.46 20.13 -6.02
CA ALA A 92 -1.36 18.87 -6.75
C ALA A 92 -1.26 17.66 -5.82
N TYR A 93 -0.45 17.74 -4.76
CA TYR A 93 -0.39 16.69 -3.75
C TYR A 93 -1.69 16.53 -2.95
N ALA A 94 -2.42 17.61 -2.69
CA ALA A 94 -3.75 17.51 -2.07
C ALA A 94 -4.74 16.75 -2.99
N ARG A 95 -4.71 17.00 -4.30
CA ARG A 95 -5.51 16.25 -5.28
C ARG A 95 -5.11 14.78 -5.36
N ALA A 96 -3.80 14.49 -5.38
CA ALA A 96 -3.28 13.12 -5.37
C ALA A 96 -3.72 12.36 -4.11
N SER A 97 -3.58 12.98 -2.94
CA SER A 97 -4.04 12.42 -1.66
C SER A 97 -5.53 12.09 -1.68
N ALA A 98 -6.38 13.00 -2.15
CA ALA A 98 -7.81 12.74 -2.30
C ALA A 98 -8.10 11.55 -3.23
N ALA A 99 -7.44 11.47 -4.39
CA ALA A 99 -7.61 10.36 -5.31
C ALA A 99 -7.16 9.00 -4.70
N TRP A 100 -6.09 8.99 -3.90
CA TRP A 100 -5.69 7.80 -3.16
C TRP A 100 -6.73 7.38 -2.10
N LEU A 101 -7.39 8.33 -1.43
CA LEU A 101 -8.48 8.05 -0.49
C LEU A 101 -9.73 7.48 -1.18
N ASP A 102 -10.04 7.94 -2.38
CA ASP A 102 -11.13 7.38 -3.19
C ASP A 102 -10.85 5.92 -3.53
N ALA A 103 -9.62 5.61 -4.00
CA ALA A 103 -9.19 4.22 -4.24
C ALA A 103 -9.24 3.37 -2.96
N SER A 104 -8.77 3.90 -1.83
CA SER A 104 -8.84 3.23 -0.52
C SER A 104 -10.27 2.88 -0.14
N THR A 105 -11.20 3.83 -0.31
CA THR A 105 -12.62 3.62 0.02
C THR A 105 -13.19 2.48 -0.81
N GLN A 106 -12.84 2.44 -2.09
CA GLN A 106 -13.32 1.41 -3.01
C GLN A 106 -12.69 0.03 -2.72
N PHE A 107 -11.42 -0.05 -2.33
CA PHE A 107 -10.82 -1.30 -1.85
C PHE A 107 -11.45 -1.78 -0.54
N ALA A 108 -11.84 -0.88 0.36
CA ALA A 108 -12.53 -1.24 1.59
C ALA A 108 -13.89 -1.89 1.32
N GLU A 109 -14.63 -1.39 0.32
CA GLU A 109 -15.89 -1.99 -0.14
C GLU A 109 -15.66 -3.42 -0.68
N ALA A 110 -14.65 -3.61 -1.53
CA ALA A 110 -14.29 -4.94 -2.03
C ALA A 110 -13.90 -5.91 -0.90
N GLN A 111 -13.11 -5.43 0.06
CA GLN A 111 -12.72 -6.19 1.24
C GLN A 111 -13.94 -6.64 2.06
N ASP A 112 -14.90 -5.74 2.33
CA ASP A 112 -16.08 -6.07 3.13
C ASP A 112 -16.97 -7.11 2.44
N GLN A 113 -17.09 -7.04 1.12
CA GLN A 113 -17.88 -7.98 0.34
C GLN A 113 -17.24 -9.37 0.22
N TRP A 114 -15.90 -9.48 0.30
CA TRP A 114 -15.19 -10.77 0.26
C TRP A 114 -15.00 -11.44 1.62
N LYS A 115 -15.18 -10.74 2.74
CA LYS A 115 -14.79 -11.22 4.09
C LYS A 115 -15.35 -12.61 4.46
N ASP A 116 -16.53 -12.95 3.96
CA ASP A 116 -17.22 -14.22 4.23
C ASP A 116 -17.17 -15.19 3.03
N LEU A 117 -16.50 -14.81 1.93
CA LEU A 117 -16.44 -15.55 0.66
C LEU A 117 -15.05 -16.10 0.36
N ASP A 118 -14.02 -15.26 0.47
CA ASP A 118 -12.65 -15.58 0.07
C ASP A 118 -11.63 -14.79 0.91
N ASP A 119 -10.95 -15.49 1.82
CA ASP A 119 -9.94 -14.91 2.72
C ASP A 119 -8.72 -14.36 1.96
N THR A 120 -8.34 -14.98 0.84
CA THR A 120 -7.21 -14.53 0.02
C THR A 120 -7.54 -13.22 -0.65
N GLN A 121 -8.71 -13.11 -1.28
CA GLN A 121 -9.14 -11.86 -1.92
C GLN A 121 -9.42 -10.76 -0.90
N THR A 122 -9.98 -11.11 0.27
CA THR A 122 -10.14 -10.18 1.40
C THR A 122 -8.80 -9.60 1.83
N THR A 123 -7.77 -10.46 1.94
CA THR A 123 -6.42 -10.04 2.31
C THR A 123 -5.78 -9.18 1.24
N LEU A 124 -5.91 -9.54 -0.05
CA LEU A 124 -5.40 -8.73 -1.16
C LEU A 124 -6.04 -7.33 -1.17
N ALA A 125 -7.36 -7.25 -1.02
CA ALA A 125 -8.07 -5.97 -0.90
C ALA A 125 -7.60 -5.15 0.31
N ARG A 126 -7.38 -5.81 1.46
CA ARG A 126 -6.81 -5.16 2.65
C ARG A 126 -5.42 -4.58 2.38
N ILE A 127 -4.53 -5.35 1.75
CA ILE A 127 -3.17 -4.88 1.42
C ILE A 127 -3.24 -3.67 0.49
N ALA A 128 -4.01 -3.77 -0.60
CA ALA A 128 -4.21 -2.68 -1.56
C ALA A 128 -4.80 -1.42 -0.90
N ARG A 129 -5.86 -1.57 -0.08
CA ARG A 129 -6.46 -0.48 0.71
C ARG A 129 -5.41 0.24 1.55
N ASN A 130 -4.67 -0.47 2.39
CA ASN A 130 -3.73 0.16 3.31
C ASN A 130 -2.53 0.79 2.59
N ARG A 131 -2.11 0.22 1.46
CA ARG A 131 -1.15 0.85 0.56
C ARG A 131 -1.64 2.20 0.04
N THR A 132 -2.90 2.27 -0.41
CA THR A 132 -3.49 3.55 -0.84
C THR A 132 -3.62 4.56 0.30
N LEU A 133 -3.97 4.12 1.53
CA LEU A 133 -3.93 4.99 2.72
C LEU A 133 -2.53 5.57 2.98
N ILE A 134 -1.49 4.74 2.92
CA ILE A 134 -0.10 5.17 3.10
C ILE A 134 0.26 6.25 2.07
N ARG A 135 -0.08 6.05 0.80
CA ARG A 135 0.18 7.02 -0.28
C ARG A 135 -0.67 8.28 -0.17
N ALA A 136 -1.86 8.20 0.41
CA ALA A 136 -2.69 9.35 0.72
C ALA A 136 -2.11 10.23 1.84
N GLY A 137 -1.17 9.71 2.64
CA GLY A 137 -0.67 10.38 3.85
C GLY A 137 -1.28 9.87 5.15
N GLU A 138 -2.23 8.92 5.10
CA GLU A 138 -2.79 8.22 6.26
C GLU A 138 -1.89 7.06 6.71
N ILE A 139 -0.61 7.36 6.90
CA ILE A 139 0.46 6.37 7.06
C ILE A 139 0.25 5.54 8.33
N THR A 140 -0.04 6.17 9.47
CA THR A 140 -0.26 5.44 10.72
C THR A 140 -1.42 4.44 10.62
N SER A 141 -2.52 4.84 9.99
CA SER A 141 -3.70 3.98 9.82
C SER A 141 -3.38 2.76 8.94
N GLY A 142 -2.75 3.00 7.78
CA GLY A 142 -2.37 1.91 6.87
C GLY A 142 -1.34 0.95 7.46
N VAL A 143 -0.29 1.47 8.11
CA VAL A 143 0.75 0.64 8.73
C VAL A 143 0.19 -0.19 9.88
N ARG A 144 -0.57 0.41 10.80
CA ARG A 144 -1.10 -0.30 11.99
C ARG A 144 -2.04 -1.45 11.62
N ASP A 145 -2.90 -1.27 10.61
CA ASP A 145 -3.80 -2.34 10.15
C ASP A 145 -3.01 -3.51 9.53
N LEU A 146 -2.00 -3.21 8.71
CA LEU A 146 -1.14 -4.23 8.12
C LEU A 146 -0.28 -4.95 9.16
N GLU A 147 0.24 -4.25 10.16
CA GLU A 147 0.99 -4.86 11.25
C GLU A 147 0.13 -5.80 12.08
N ALA A 148 -1.10 -5.39 12.40
CA ALA A 148 -2.05 -6.24 13.12
C ALA A 148 -2.33 -7.52 12.32
N TRP A 149 -2.64 -7.38 11.03
CA TRP A 149 -2.87 -8.54 10.16
C TRP A 149 -1.62 -9.43 10.02
N LEU A 150 -0.43 -8.84 9.84
CA LEU A 150 0.81 -9.59 9.70
C LEU A 150 1.16 -10.37 10.98
N ALA A 151 0.91 -9.79 12.15
CA ALA A 151 1.09 -10.48 13.43
C ALA A 151 0.16 -11.71 13.52
N GLU A 152 -1.12 -11.56 13.16
CA GLU A 152 -2.06 -12.68 13.12
C GLU A 152 -1.65 -13.75 12.09
N ALA A 153 -1.17 -13.35 10.91
CA ALA A 153 -0.66 -14.27 9.90
C ALA A 153 0.57 -15.05 10.41
N ILE A 154 1.50 -14.39 11.11
CA ILE A 154 2.65 -15.05 11.73
C ILE A 154 2.20 -16.08 12.78
N ASP A 155 1.23 -15.74 13.62
CA ASP A 155 0.72 -16.65 14.67
C ASP A 155 0.02 -17.88 14.07
N ARG A 156 -0.59 -17.76 12.89
CA ARG A 156 -1.16 -18.88 12.12
C ARG A 156 -0.12 -19.71 11.37
N GLY A 157 1.12 -19.23 11.25
CA GLY A 157 2.19 -19.88 10.48
C GLY A 157 2.32 -19.40 9.02
N ASP A 158 1.56 -18.38 8.62
CA ASP A 158 1.50 -17.82 7.27
C ASP A 158 2.47 -16.64 7.05
N GLY A 159 3.35 -16.36 8.02
CA GLY A 159 4.23 -15.18 8.03
C GLY A 159 5.29 -15.11 6.90
N GLU A 160 5.44 -16.21 6.15
CA GLU A 160 6.36 -16.35 5.02
C GLU A 160 5.62 -16.51 3.67
N THR A 161 4.30 -16.30 3.65
CA THR A 161 3.50 -16.31 2.40
C THR A 161 3.81 -15.06 1.54
N ASP A 162 3.42 -15.10 0.27
CA ASP A 162 3.54 -13.93 -0.61
C ASP A 162 2.71 -12.74 -0.10
N LEU A 163 1.52 -13.00 0.46
CA LEU A 163 0.69 -11.95 1.06
C LEU A 163 1.39 -11.32 2.28
N ALA A 164 2.03 -12.13 3.13
CA ALA A 164 2.82 -11.62 4.26
C ALA A 164 4.02 -10.78 3.79
N ARG A 165 4.70 -11.18 2.70
CA ARG A 165 5.77 -10.39 2.08
C ARG A 165 5.27 -9.08 1.48
N GLN A 166 4.13 -9.10 0.79
CA GLN A 166 3.51 -7.89 0.23
C GLN A 166 3.13 -6.91 1.35
N ALA A 167 2.42 -7.36 2.38
CA ALA A 167 2.08 -6.53 3.53
C ALA A 167 3.33 -5.93 4.20
N ARG A 168 4.39 -6.74 4.36
CA ARG A 168 5.67 -6.29 4.93
C ARG A 168 6.35 -5.22 4.07
N THR A 169 6.23 -5.31 2.74
CA THR A 169 6.75 -4.30 1.80
C THR A 169 6.01 -2.97 1.96
N GLU A 170 4.69 -3.01 2.11
CA GLU A 170 3.88 -1.80 2.31
C GLU A 170 4.11 -1.19 3.70
N ILE A 171 4.25 -2.01 4.76
CA ILE A 171 4.64 -1.56 6.10
C ILE A 171 5.99 -0.84 6.06
N ALA A 172 6.99 -1.44 5.40
CA ALA A 172 8.33 -0.86 5.29
C ALA A 172 8.31 0.48 4.53
N SER A 173 7.55 0.56 3.45
CA SER A 173 7.35 1.79 2.67
C SER A 173 6.67 2.87 3.50
N GLY A 174 5.63 2.51 4.27
CA GLY A 174 4.97 3.42 5.22
C GLY A 174 5.93 3.95 6.28
N TYR A 175 6.75 3.09 6.89
CA TYR A 175 7.78 3.53 7.84
C TYR A 175 8.81 4.47 7.21
N TYR A 176 9.25 4.18 5.98
CA TYR A 176 10.19 5.03 5.27
C TYR A 176 9.60 6.42 4.99
N PHE A 177 8.38 6.48 4.45
CA PHE A 177 7.70 7.75 4.19
C PHE A 177 7.42 8.53 5.49
N GLY A 178 6.98 7.83 6.54
CA GLY A 178 6.74 8.43 7.85
C GLY A 178 8.01 9.05 8.44
N ALA A 179 9.12 8.30 8.46
CA ALA A 179 10.41 8.81 8.93
C ALA A 179 10.87 10.04 8.15
N ARG A 180 10.72 10.01 6.81
CA ARG A 180 11.08 11.15 5.96
C ARG A 180 10.22 12.39 6.25
N LEU A 181 8.90 12.23 6.42
CA LEU A 181 8.00 13.33 6.76
C LEU A 181 8.31 13.90 8.15
N MET A 182 8.55 13.05 9.15
CA MET A 182 8.98 13.48 10.48
C MET A 182 10.26 14.31 10.42
N ARG A 183 11.24 13.85 9.64
CA ARG A 183 12.49 14.58 9.42
C ARG A 183 12.27 15.94 8.76
N GLN A 184 11.41 16.01 7.74
CA GLN A 184 11.05 17.26 7.06
C GLN A 184 10.26 18.22 7.97
N ALA A 185 9.47 17.70 8.91
CA ALA A 185 8.77 18.47 9.92
C ALA A 185 9.70 18.95 11.07
N GLY A 186 10.99 18.60 11.04
CA GLY A 186 11.94 18.98 12.09
C GLY A 186 11.78 18.21 13.40
N LYS A 187 11.20 17.00 13.37
CA LYS A 187 11.12 16.14 14.55
C LYS A 187 12.53 15.77 15.05
N PRO A 188 12.71 15.51 16.36
CA PRO A 188 13.99 15.09 16.92
C PRO A 188 14.60 13.89 16.20
N THR A 189 15.93 13.86 16.07
CA THR A 189 16.66 12.80 15.37
C THR A 189 16.34 11.41 15.89
N GLU A 190 16.26 11.25 17.21
CA GLU A 190 15.93 9.97 17.85
C GLU A 190 14.55 9.43 17.44
N GLU A 191 13.55 10.32 17.32
CA GLU A 191 12.19 9.93 16.95
C GLU A 191 12.15 9.39 15.52
N TRP A 192 12.61 10.16 14.53
CA TRP A 192 12.52 9.72 13.13
C TRP A 192 13.49 8.59 12.79
N MET A 193 14.67 8.50 13.44
CA MET A 193 15.61 7.40 13.27
C MET A 193 15.04 6.07 13.76
N THR A 194 14.22 6.09 14.80
CA THR A 194 13.53 4.89 15.29
C THR A 194 12.59 4.35 14.22
N VAL A 195 11.84 5.23 13.55
CA VAL A 195 10.94 4.86 12.45
C VAL A 195 11.70 4.39 11.22
N ALA A 196 12.78 5.10 10.84
CA ALA A 196 13.65 4.70 9.72
C ALA A 196 14.25 3.30 9.94
N SER A 197 14.68 3.01 11.18
CA SER A 197 15.20 1.70 11.56
C SER A 197 14.18 0.58 11.41
N LEU A 198 12.87 0.84 11.59
CA LEU A 198 11.81 -0.14 11.36
C LEU A 198 11.63 -0.42 9.87
N ALA A 199 11.68 0.60 9.02
CA ALA A 199 11.68 0.42 7.56
C ALA A 199 12.86 -0.46 7.13
N ARG A 200 14.08 -0.11 7.57
CA ARG A 200 15.31 -0.85 7.27
C ARG A 200 15.23 -2.31 7.70
N GLN A 201 14.74 -2.60 8.91
CA GLN A 201 14.62 -3.97 9.39
C GLN A 201 13.70 -4.81 8.50
N ASN A 202 12.57 -4.25 8.06
CA ASN A 202 11.65 -4.95 7.16
C ASN A 202 12.25 -5.14 5.77
N PHE A 203 12.86 -4.12 5.16
CA PHE A 203 13.52 -4.26 3.86
C PHE A 203 14.69 -5.22 3.88
N ARG A 204 15.49 -5.22 4.96
CA ARG A 204 16.55 -6.20 5.17
C ARG A 204 16.00 -7.61 5.25
N TYR A 205 14.92 -7.82 6.01
CA TYR A 205 14.27 -9.13 6.08
C TYR A 205 13.79 -9.58 4.69
N LEU A 206 13.20 -8.68 3.90
CA LEU A 206 12.77 -8.97 2.53
C LEU A 206 13.98 -9.32 1.64
N ALA A 207 15.06 -8.55 1.71
CA ALA A 207 16.26 -8.80 0.91
C ALA A 207 16.98 -10.11 1.28
N GLU A 208 17.02 -10.47 2.57
CA GLU A 208 17.62 -11.73 3.05
C GLU A 208 16.68 -12.94 2.88
N GLY A 209 15.37 -12.70 2.82
CA GLY A 209 14.32 -13.71 2.68
C GLY A 209 14.00 -14.05 1.22
N THR A 210 14.21 -13.12 0.29
CA THR A 210 14.00 -13.35 -1.14
C THR A 210 15.16 -14.14 -1.72
N THR A 211 14.85 -15.28 -2.36
CA THR A 211 15.86 -16.11 -3.03
C THR A 211 16.26 -15.50 -4.38
N GLY A 212 17.45 -15.85 -4.88
CA GLY A 212 17.93 -15.36 -6.16
C GLY A 212 17.10 -15.79 -7.39
N GLU A 213 16.17 -16.74 -7.23
CA GLU A 213 15.20 -17.13 -8.27
C GLU A 213 14.16 -16.01 -8.48
N ALA A 214 13.87 -15.21 -7.46
CA ALA A 214 13.04 -14.01 -7.52
C ALA A 214 13.93 -12.75 -7.62
N ARG A 215 14.79 -12.71 -8.64
CA ARG A 215 15.87 -11.73 -8.76
C ARG A 215 15.40 -10.27 -8.73
N GLU A 216 14.24 -9.98 -9.30
CA GLU A 216 13.66 -8.63 -9.30
C GLU A 216 13.18 -8.20 -7.91
N ALA A 217 12.40 -9.05 -7.23
CA ALA A 217 11.97 -8.78 -5.86
C ALA A 217 13.16 -8.65 -4.90
N LEU A 218 14.27 -9.35 -5.17
CA LEU A 218 15.52 -9.20 -4.43
C LEU A 218 16.18 -7.83 -4.71
N ASP A 219 16.27 -7.44 -5.98
CA ASP A 219 16.83 -6.14 -6.40
C ASP A 219 16.02 -4.96 -5.82
N ASP A 220 14.68 -5.04 -5.86
CA ASP A 220 13.80 -4.04 -5.27
C ASP A 220 13.95 -3.98 -3.75
N ALA A 221 14.01 -5.13 -3.07
CA ALA A 221 14.26 -5.16 -1.63
C ALA A 221 15.63 -4.58 -1.27
N GLN A 222 16.65 -4.80 -2.11
CA GLN A 222 17.98 -4.21 -1.96
C GLN A 222 17.98 -2.69 -2.15
N LYS A 223 17.37 -2.19 -3.23
CA LYS A 223 17.22 -0.74 -3.46
C LYS A 223 16.44 -0.06 -2.34
N ASN A 224 15.36 -0.66 -1.89
CA ASN A 224 14.56 -0.11 -0.79
C ASN A 224 15.34 -0.13 0.55
N LEU A 225 16.16 -1.16 0.78
CA LEU A 225 17.07 -1.20 1.91
C LEU A 225 18.11 -0.08 1.83
N GLU A 226 18.69 0.16 0.66
CA GLU A 226 19.63 1.27 0.41
C GLU A 226 18.96 2.62 0.66
N LEU A 227 17.73 2.85 0.20
CA LEU A 227 17.00 4.09 0.48
C LEU A 227 16.79 4.34 1.98
N ALA A 228 16.49 3.28 2.75
CA ALA A 228 16.34 3.39 4.19
C ALA A 228 17.68 3.71 4.87
N LEU A 229 18.77 3.07 4.45
CA LEU A 229 20.13 3.36 4.93
C LEU A 229 20.57 4.78 4.57
N ASP A 230 20.28 5.24 3.36
CA ASP A 230 20.57 6.60 2.91
C ASP A 230 19.79 7.63 3.72
N LEU A 231 18.54 7.35 4.10
CA LEU A 231 17.77 8.24 4.97
C LEU A 231 18.39 8.35 6.36
N GLU A 232 18.89 7.24 6.91
CA GLU A 232 19.59 7.19 8.21
C GLU A 232 20.94 7.93 8.18
N HIS A 233 21.67 7.84 7.07
CA HIS A 233 23.02 8.42 6.94
C HIS A 233 23.07 9.81 6.30
N ALA A 234 21.99 10.25 5.63
CA ALA A 234 21.97 11.54 4.98
C ALA A 234 22.18 12.67 6.00
N SER A 235 23.08 13.60 5.69
CA SER A 235 23.23 14.89 6.37
C SER A 235 21.95 15.74 6.26
N ASP A 236 21.91 16.90 6.93
CA ASP A 236 20.76 17.83 7.05
C ASP A 236 20.12 18.31 5.72
N GLU A 237 20.57 17.80 4.58
CA GLU A 237 20.15 18.15 3.23
C GLU A 237 18.91 17.40 2.71
N VAL A 238 18.25 16.56 3.50
CA VAL A 238 17.05 15.80 3.03
C VAL A 238 15.92 16.71 2.53
N GLN A 239 15.83 17.93 3.05
CA GLN A 239 14.89 18.96 2.60
C GLN A 239 15.17 19.48 1.18
N TRP A 240 16.39 19.30 0.68
CA TRP A 240 16.84 19.74 -0.65
C TRP A 240 16.85 18.62 -1.69
N LYS A 241 16.64 17.37 -1.25
CA LYS A 241 16.55 16.22 -2.15
C LYS A 241 15.11 16.03 -2.63
N PRO A 242 14.90 15.69 -3.92
CA PRO A 242 13.61 15.28 -4.42
C PRO A 242 12.98 14.20 -3.55
N ARG A 243 11.67 14.30 -3.33
CA ARG A 243 10.90 13.26 -2.67
C ARG A 243 10.79 12.04 -3.59
N PRO A 244 10.65 10.82 -3.02
CA PRO A 244 10.28 9.65 -3.80
C PRO A 244 8.94 9.91 -4.48
N ARG A 245 8.78 9.41 -5.72
CA ARG A 245 7.60 9.65 -6.56
C ARG A 245 6.28 9.35 -5.84
N ASN A 246 6.21 8.24 -5.13
CA ASN A 246 4.99 7.77 -4.46
C ASN A 246 4.82 8.26 -3.01
N SER A 247 5.70 9.15 -2.54
CA SER A 247 5.64 9.65 -1.18
C SER A 247 4.59 10.76 -1.04
N PRO A 248 3.73 10.73 0.00
CA PRO A 248 2.82 11.83 0.29
C PRO A 248 3.60 13.10 0.66
N GLN A 249 2.97 14.27 0.47
CA GLN A 249 3.59 15.53 0.85
C GLN A 249 3.45 15.87 2.34
N LYS A 250 2.26 15.58 2.87
CA LYS A 250 1.85 15.76 4.26
C LYS A 250 1.20 14.45 4.68
N GLY A 251 1.23 14.15 5.97
CA GLY A 251 0.63 12.92 6.46
C GLY A 251 0.53 12.88 7.97
N ASN A 252 -0.37 12.03 8.43
CA ASN A 252 -0.51 11.68 9.83
C ASN A 252 0.64 10.71 10.16
N THR A 253 1.63 11.21 10.91
CA THR A 253 2.77 10.43 11.42
C THR A 253 2.84 10.43 12.95
N GLU A 254 1.83 11.01 13.62
CA GLU A 254 1.81 11.21 15.07
C GLU A 254 1.76 9.92 15.89
N GLY A 255 1.54 8.76 15.25
CA GLY A 255 1.56 7.46 15.91
C GLY A 255 2.60 6.49 15.35
N LEU A 256 3.55 6.98 14.54
CA LEU A 256 4.73 6.23 14.08
C LEU A 256 5.95 6.48 14.96
N ASP A 257 5.89 7.46 15.87
CA ASP A 257 6.86 7.65 16.93
C ASP A 257 7.03 6.34 17.71
N GLY A 258 8.28 5.95 17.92
CA GLY A 258 8.63 4.59 18.35
C GLY A 258 7.88 4.08 19.57
N GLN A 259 6.84 3.28 19.32
CA GLN A 259 6.19 2.34 20.25
C GLN A 259 5.58 2.93 21.53
N ASP A 260 4.27 3.16 21.51
CA ASP A 260 3.42 2.78 22.63
C ASP A 260 3.29 1.24 22.65
N GLY A 261 3.99 0.62 23.60
CA GLY A 261 4.28 -0.80 23.62
C GLY A 261 3.07 -1.73 23.67
N ARG A 262 2.99 -2.66 22.70
CA ARG A 262 2.52 -4.03 22.96
C ARG A 262 3.74 -4.94 23.06
N GLY A 263 3.86 -5.62 24.19
CA GLY A 263 5.04 -6.38 24.60
C GLY A 263 5.50 -7.40 23.56
N LYS A 264 6.73 -7.22 23.06
CA LYS A 264 7.43 -8.20 22.23
C LYS A 264 7.74 -9.45 23.07
N THR A 265 7.10 -10.56 22.75
CA THR A 265 7.54 -11.88 23.20
C THR A 265 8.91 -12.17 22.56
N ARG A 266 9.94 -12.33 23.41
CA ARG A 266 11.29 -12.72 23.00
C ARG A 266 11.31 -14.18 22.55
N ARG A 267 10.87 -14.50 21.34
CA ARG A 267 11.23 -15.76 20.68
C ARG A 267 11.49 -15.56 19.19
N PRO A 268 12.68 -15.91 18.68
CA PRO A 268 12.94 -15.88 17.24
C PRO A 268 12.18 -17.01 16.54
N PRO A 269 11.57 -16.75 15.35
CA PRO A 269 10.93 -17.79 14.56
C PRO A 269 11.98 -18.77 14.02
N ARG A 270 11.69 -20.07 14.14
CA ARG A 270 12.54 -21.16 13.63
C ARG A 270 12.22 -21.40 12.15
N ARG A 271 13.23 -21.27 11.27
CA ARG A 271 13.13 -21.64 9.84
C ARG A 271 12.95 -23.17 9.66
N ARG A 272 11.94 -23.55 8.87
CA ARG A 272 11.84 -24.73 7.99
C ARG A 272 11.21 -24.17 6.71
N GLY A 273 11.62 -24.40 5.47
CA GLY A 273 12.43 -25.40 4.80
C GLY A 273 11.85 -25.48 3.37
N ASP A 274 12.66 -25.11 2.38
CA ASP A 274 12.56 -25.29 0.91
C ASP A 274 11.26 -25.86 0.28
N ALA A 275 10.67 -25.13 -0.70
CA ALA A 275 10.14 -25.74 -1.93
C ALA A 275 9.93 -24.68 -3.05
N ARG A 276 10.57 -24.96 -4.19
CA ARG A 276 10.57 -24.25 -5.48
C ARG A 276 9.28 -24.52 -6.27
N GLY A 277 8.89 -23.61 -7.18
CA GLY A 277 8.02 -23.98 -8.31
C GLY A 277 7.16 -22.88 -8.95
N ALA A 278 7.72 -22.27 -9.99
CA ALA A 278 7.11 -21.98 -11.31
C ALA A 278 5.78 -21.18 -11.46
N GLY A 279 5.87 -20.15 -12.32
CA GLY A 279 4.78 -19.53 -13.08
C GLY A 279 4.28 -18.24 -12.43
N GLY A 280 4.39 -17.05 -13.00
CA GLY A 280 4.52 -16.64 -14.38
C GLY A 280 3.49 -15.53 -14.63
N VAL A 281 3.92 -14.51 -15.38
CA VAL A 281 3.12 -13.48 -16.08
C VAL A 281 2.83 -12.18 -15.30
N GLY A 282 3.45 -11.10 -15.77
CA GLY A 282 2.78 -9.81 -15.95
C GLY A 282 3.58 -8.60 -15.50
N ASP A 283 4.20 -7.90 -16.45
CA ASP A 283 4.96 -6.66 -16.28
C ASP A 283 4.10 -5.48 -15.77
N ILE A 284 4.70 -4.61 -14.97
CA ILE A 284 4.28 -3.20 -14.82
C ILE A 284 5.52 -2.33 -15.09
N PRO A 285 5.40 -1.22 -15.86
CA PRO A 285 6.54 -0.55 -16.46
C PRO A 285 7.41 0.19 -15.44
N PRO A 286 8.64 0.58 -15.81
CA PRO A 286 9.57 1.23 -14.91
C PRO A 286 9.05 2.61 -14.51
N GLY A 287 8.99 2.86 -13.20
CA GLY A 287 8.63 4.16 -12.66
C GLY A 287 8.94 4.28 -11.18
N TRP A 288 10.19 4.63 -10.86
CA TRP A 288 10.54 5.27 -9.59
C TRP A 288 11.26 6.58 -9.89
#